data_AF-A0A1A9I712-F1
#
_entry.id   AF-A0A1A9I712-F1
#
_cell.length_a   1.000
_cell.length_b   1.000
_cell.length_c   1.000
_cell.angle_alpha   90.00
_cell.angle_beta   90.00
_cell.angle_gamma   90.00
#
_symmetry.space_group_name_H-M   'P 1'
#
loop_
_entity.id
_entity.type
_entity.pdbx_description
1 polymer ?
#
loop_
_entity_poly.entity_id
_entity_poly.type
_entity_poly.pdbx_seq_one_letter_code
_entity_poly.pdbx_strand_id
1 'polypeptide(L)'
;MKKTIRLFAIILLLTAGFASCRPHEDPQSVLKAFFEHLIKKDIEGAAQLATKNSRSTLDMVKKGMDLAEQIDPSAQKQDPAEAFKNAEFSDASISGDTAFVTVTNKTKGEAPAVFTIVKEEGKWKVDFSMKTLMKMGTKGSGQEDGAKNQPPSMLTPEQMETVQKAADSLKK
;
A
#
# COMPACT_ATOMS: atom_id res chain seq x y z
N MET A 1 0.58 27.59 62.35
CA MET A 1 -0.08 26.62 61.45
C MET A 1 0.46 26.81 60.04
N LYS A 2 1.50 26.04 59.65
CA LYS A 2 2.31 26.27 58.42
C LYS A 2 2.88 24.94 57.90
N LYS A 3 2.09 23.90 57.63
CA LYS A 3 2.66 22.58 57.24
C LYS A 3 1.88 21.77 56.17
N THR A 4 0.74 22.23 55.66
CA THR A 4 -0.12 21.38 54.79
C THR A 4 -0.12 21.76 53.30
N ILE A 5 0.54 22.84 52.88
CA ILE A 5 0.45 23.36 51.50
C ILE A 5 1.47 22.76 50.52
N ARG A 6 2.43 21.95 50.96
CA ARG A 6 3.47 21.38 50.07
C ARG A 6 3.21 19.96 49.56
N LEU A 7 2.07 19.33 49.87
CA LEU A 7 1.79 17.95 49.44
C LEU A 7 0.97 17.81 48.15
N PHE A 8 0.37 18.88 47.62
CA PHE A 8 -0.46 18.80 46.41
C PHE A 8 0.29 19.02 45.08
N ALA A 9 1.52 19.53 45.12
CA ALA A 9 2.29 19.82 43.90
C ALA A 9 3.07 18.60 43.35
N ILE A 10 3.18 17.51 44.11
CA ILE A 10 3.95 16.32 43.71
C ILE A 10 3.08 15.26 43.02
N ILE A 11 1.75 15.31 43.21
CA ILE A 11 0.82 14.33 42.62
C ILE A 11 0.48 14.67 41.15
N LEU A 12 0.67 15.91 40.71
CA LEU A 12 0.37 16.32 39.32
C LEU A 12 1.47 15.94 38.31
N LEU A 13 2.65 15.50 38.76
CA LEU A 13 3.78 15.20 37.87
C LEU A 13 3.97 13.71 37.54
N LEU A 14 3.15 12.81 38.10
CA LEU A 14 3.32 11.35 37.95
C LEU A 14 2.36 10.66 36.96
N THR A 15 1.49 11.40 36.28
CA THR A 15 0.56 10.82 35.29
C THR A 15 1.09 10.84 33.85
N ALA A 16 2.29 11.37 33.60
CA ALA A 16 2.92 11.37 32.27
C ALA A 16 3.74 10.11 31.95
N GLY A 17 3.58 9.01 32.71
CA GLY A 17 4.46 7.83 32.63
C GLY A 17 3.86 6.55 32.06
N PHE A 18 2.56 6.48 31.77
CA PHE A 18 1.90 5.22 31.41
C PHE A 18 1.01 5.34 30.16
N ALA A 19 1.63 5.43 28.97
CA ALA A 19 0.93 5.18 27.70
C ALA A 19 1.88 4.83 26.55
N SER A 20 2.92 4.01 26.78
CA SER A 20 3.71 3.49 25.66
C SER A 20 4.01 2.00 25.78
N CYS A 21 3.03 1.22 26.22
CA CYS A 21 2.80 -0.08 25.60
C CYS A 21 1.85 0.15 24.44
N ARG A 22 2.36 0.74 23.36
CA ARG A 22 1.69 0.54 22.07
C ARG A 22 1.93 -0.93 21.74
N PRO A 23 0.89 -1.73 21.45
CA PRO A 23 1.09 -3.03 20.82
C PRO A 23 2.09 -2.80 19.70
N HIS A 24 3.18 -3.56 19.70
CA HIS A 24 4.13 -3.52 18.59
C HIS A 24 3.31 -3.90 17.35
N GLU A 25 2.82 -2.91 16.60
CA GLU A 25 2.08 -3.14 15.37
C GLU A 25 3.05 -3.89 14.46
N ASP A 26 2.79 -5.15 14.18
CA ASP A 26 3.67 -5.92 13.31
C ASP A 26 3.46 -5.47 11.85
N PRO A 27 4.52 -5.41 11.03
CA PRO A 27 4.42 -4.93 9.65
C PRO A 27 3.38 -5.67 8.80
N GLN A 28 3.19 -6.97 9.07
CA GLN A 28 2.22 -7.80 8.36
C GLN A 28 0.78 -7.37 8.67
N SER A 29 0.45 -7.12 9.94
CA SER A 29 -0.87 -6.62 10.34
C SER A 29 -1.17 -5.25 9.77
N VAL A 30 -0.17 -4.36 9.70
CA VAL A 30 -0.32 -3.05 9.04
C VAL A 30 -0.65 -3.22 7.55
N LEU A 31 0.02 -4.15 6.86
CA LEU A 31 -0.27 -4.43 5.45
C LEU A 31 -1.68 -5.01 5.25
N LYS A 32 -2.11 -5.94 6.11
CA LYS A 32 -3.47 -6.50 6.06
C LYS A 32 -4.53 -5.41 6.25
N ALA A 33 -4.37 -4.58 7.28
CA ALA A 33 -5.28 -3.47 7.56
C ALA A 33 -5.33 -2.47 6.39
N PHE A 34 -4.18 -2.15 5.77
CA PHE A 34 -4.11 -1.30 4.59
C PHE A 34 -4.99 -1.83 3.44
N PHE A 35 -4.87 -3.12 3.12
CA PHE A 35 -5.70 -3.74 2.08
C PHE A 35 -7.18 -3.82 2.47
N GLU A 36 -7.51 -4.09 3.73
CA GLU A 36 -8.90 -4.07 4.20
C GLU A 36 -9.56 -2.71 3.95
N HIS A 37 -8.85 -1.60 4.20
CA HIS A 37 -9.33 -0.27 3.87
C HIS A 37 -9.54 -0.10 2.36
N LEU A 38 -8.62 -0.58 1.52
CA LEU A 38 -8.77 -0.51 0.06
C LEU A 38 -10.00 -1.30 -0.45
N ILE A 39 -10.23 -2.51 0.06
CA ILE A 39 -11.38 -3.35 -0.30
C ILE A 39 -12.69 -2.66 0.09
N LYS A 40 -12.70 -1.98 1.24
CA LYS A 40 -13.83 -1.17 1.74
C LYS A 40 -13.95 0.19 1.04
N LYS A 41 -13.10 0.47 0.05
CA LYS A 41 -12.99 1.77 -0.65
C LYS A 41 -12.65 2.95 0.28
N ASP A 42 -12.14 2.67 1.47
CA ASP A 42 -11.74 3.66 2.46
C ASP A 42 -10.30 4.14 2.18
N ILE A 43 -10.16 4.99 1.15
CA ILE A 43 -8.85 5.50 0.73
C ILE A 43 -8.19 6.35 1.82
N GLU A 44 -8.97 7.06 2.64
CA GLU A 44 -8.42 7.87 3.72
C GLU A 44 -7.89 6.99 4.86
N GLY A 45 -8.60 5.92 5.23
CA GLY A 45 -8.09 4.92 6.17
C GLY A 45 -6.83 4.23 5.65
N ALA A 46 -6.80 3.86 4.36
CA ALA A 46 -5.60 3.33 3.74
C ALA A 46 -4.43 4.33 3.76
N ALA A 47 -4.69 5.61 3.51
CA ALA A 47 -3.67 6.66 3.55
C ALA A 47 -3.06 6.84 4.94
N GLN A 48 -3.84 6.64 6.01
CA GLN A 48 -3.31 6.66 7.38
C GLN A 48 -2.33 5.52 7.65
N LEU A 49 -2.39 4.41 6.91
CA LEU A 49 -1.49 3.27 7.05
C LEU A 49 -0.35 3.27 6.02
N ALA A 50 -0.34 4.23 5.10
CA ALA A 50 0.67 4.34 4.06
C ALA A 50 1.73 5.40 4.38
N THR A 51 2.89 5.33 3.70
CA THR A 51 3.93 6.36 3.81
C THR A 51 3.43 7.69 3.26
N LYS A 52 4.02 8.81 3.69
CA LYS A 52 3.66 10.15 3.17
C LYS A 52 3.74 10.23 1.63
N ASN A 53 4.71 9.54 1.04
CA ASN A 53 4.94 9.50 -0.41
C ASN A 53 3.90 8.66 -1.19
N SER A 54 3.05 7.91 -0.50
CA SER A 54 2.00 7.09 -1.11
C SER A 54 0.73 7.87 -1.41
N ARG A 55 0.59 9.09 -0.87
CA ARG A 55 -0.66 9.87 -0.94
C ARG A 55 -1.10 10.14 -2.38
N SER A 56 -0.19 10.57 -3.24
CA SER A 56 -0.50 10.85 -4.66
C SER A 56 -0.97 9.60 -5.42
N THR A 57 -0.42 8.44 -5.09
CA THR A 57 -0.83 7.16 -5.66
C THR A 57 -2.22 6.76 -5.18
N LEU A 58 -2.51 6.92 -3.89
CA LEU A 58 -3.85 6.68 -3.34
C LEU A 58 -4.90 7.63 -3.91
N ASP A 59 -4.56 8.89 -4.13
CA ASP A 59 -5.46 9.86 -4.77
C ASP A 59 -5.77 9.46 -6.22
N MET A 60 -4.79 8.88 -6.93
CA MET A 60 -5.00 8.32 -8.27
C MET A 60 -5.93 7.11 -8.23
N VAL A 61 -5.75 6.20 -7.28
CA VAL A 61 -6.65 5.06 -7.06
C VAL A 61 -8.08 5.55 -6.81
N LYS A 62 -8.25 6.53 -5.91
CA LYS A 62 -9.56 7.14 -5.62
C LYS A 62 -10.22 7.68 -6.88
N LYS A 63 -9.51 8.50 -7.66
CA LYS A 63 -10.04 9.07 -8.91
C LYS A 63 -10.42 7.99 -9.93
N GLY A 64 -9.63 6.93 -10.03
CA GLY A 64 -9.91 5.79 -10.91
C GLY A 64 -11.19 5.07 -10.49
N MET A 65 -11.40 4.87 -9.20
CA MET A 65 -12.61 4.26 -8.64
C MET A 65 -13.84 5.15 -8.87
N ASP A 66 -13.73 6.45 -8.57
CA ASP A 66 -14.81 7.42 -8.77
C ASP A 66 -15.24 7.47 -10.26
N LEU A 67 -14.27 7.45 -11.19
CA LEU A 67 -14.55 7.43 -12.63
C LEU A 67 -15.19 6.12 -13.09
N ALA A 68 -14.71 4.97 -12.60
CA ALA A 68 -15.28 3.68 -12.93
C ALA A 68 -16.75 3.58 -12.49
N GLU A 69 -17.08 4.10 -11.30
CA GLU A 69 -18.46 4.16 -10.81
C GLU A 69 -19.37 5.07 -11.64
N GLN A 70 -18.83 6.14 -12.22
CA GLN A 70 -19.58 7.04 -13.11
C GLN A 70 -19.86 6.42 -14.48
N ILE A 71 -18.93 5.62 -15.01
CA ILE A 71 -19.03 5.02 -16.34
C ILE A 71 -19.89 3.74 -16.31
N ASP A 72 -19.66 2.87 -15.34
CA ASP A 72 -20.42 1.65 -15.14
C ASP A 72 -20.68 1.43 -13.65
N PRO A 73 -21.85 1.83 -13.13
CA PRO A 73 -22.23 1.59 -11.74
C PRO A 73 -22.23 0.10 -11.37
N SER A 74 -22.29 -0.79 -12.36
CA SER A 74 -22.25 -2.24 -12.18
C SER A 74 -20.84 -2.84 -12.18
N ALA A 75 -19.79 -2.02 -12.38
CA ALA A 75 -18.39 -2.41 -12.18
C ALA A 75 -18.08 -2.85 -10.74
N GLN A 76 -19.03 -2.69 -9.81
CA GLN A 76 -19.01 -3.23 -8.45
C GLN A 76 -19.15 -4.77 -8.38
N LYS A 77 -19.40 -5.46 -9.51
CA LYS A 77 -19.72 -6.89 -9.53
C LYS A 77 -18.56 -7.83 -9.17
N GLN A 78 -17.31 -7.36 -9.18
CA GLN A 78 -16.20 -8.14 -8.63
C GLN A 78 -15.99 -7.73 -7.18
N ASP A 79 -16.25 -8.66 -6.25
CA ASP A 79 -15.94 -8.49 -4.83
C ASP A 79 -14.41 -8.49 -4.66
N PRO A 80 -13.76 -7.35 -4.36
CA PRO A 80 -12.31 -7.28 -4.16
C PRO A 80 -11.88 -8.11 -2.94
N ALA A 81 -12.81 -8.45 -2.05
CA ALA A 81 -12.56 -9.32 -0.92
C ALA A 81 -12.25 -10.76 -1.36
N GLU A 82 -12.73 -11.23 -2.52
CA GLU A 82 -12.42 -12.58 -3.01
C GLU A 82 -10.93 -12.75 -3.34
N ALA A 83 -10.31 -11.72 -3.93
CA ALA A 83 -8.87 -11.72 -4.18
C ALA A 83 -8.07 -11.70 -2.85
N PHE A 84 -8.56 -10.98 -1.85
CA PHE A 84 -7.92 -10.91 -0.53
C PHE A 84 -8.13 -12.16 0.33
N LYS A 85 -9.28 -12.83 0.23
CA LYS A 85 -9.55 -14.11 0.94
C LYS A 85 -8.55 -15.20 0.56
N ASN A 86 -8.09 -15.19 -0.69
CA ASN A 86 -7.14 -16.15 -1.21
C ASN A 86 -5.67 -15.69 -1.08
N ALA A 87 -5.43 -14.53 -0.47
CA ALA A 87 -4.10 -14.00 -0.25
C ALA A 87 -3.48 -14.59 1.03
N GLU A 88 -2.27 -15.13 0.88
CA GLU A 88 -1.40 -15.52 1.99
C GLU A 88 -0.31 -14.48 2.19
N PHE A 89 -0.08 -14.11 3.44
CA PHE A 89 0.94 -13.16 3.83
C PHE A 89 2.06 -13.92 4.54
N SER A 90 3.30 -13.74 4.10
CA SER A 90 4.45 -14.26 4.82
C SER A 90 4.68 -13.50 6.12
N ASP A 91 5.45 -14.10 7.02
CA ASP A 91 6.05 -13.35 8.13
C ASP A 91 6.88 -12.17 7.59
N ALA A 92 6.96 -11.11 8.41
CA ALA A 92 7.69 -9.91 8.05
C ALA A 92 9.20 -10.11 8.21
N SER A 93 9.95 -9.98 7.12
CA SER A 93 11.41 -9.91 7.16
C SER A 93 11.85 -8.47 7.49
N ILE A 94 12.26 -8.23 8.74
CA ILE A 94 12.61 -6.89 9.23
C ILE A 94 14.12 -6.63 9.07
N SER A 95 14.46 -5.50 8.46
CA SER A 95 15.80 -4.96 8.30
C SER A 95 15.83 -3.49 8.73
N GLY A 96 16.12 -3.26 10.01
CA GLY A 96 16.12 -1.92 10.60
C GLY A 96 14.73 -1.27 10.56
N ASP A 97 14.62 -0.13 9.88
CA ASP A 97 13.37 0.62 9.71
C ASP A 97 12.60 0.23 8.44
N THR A 98 12.96 -0.89 7.80
CA THR A 98 12.24 -1.44 6.66
C THR A 98 11.86 -2.89 6.95
N ALA A 99 10.69 -3.30 6.50
CA ALA A 99 10.21 -4.66 6.54
C ALA A 99 9.65 -5.08 5.19
N PHE A 100 9.76 -6.37 4.88
CA PHE A 100 9.27 -6.96 3.65
C PHE A 100 8.26 -8.05 3.97
N VAL A 101 7.10 -8.01 3.31
CA VAL A 101 6.05 -9.02 3.43
C VAL A 101 5.70 -9.50 2.03
N THR A 102 5.77 -10.81 1.83
CA THR A 102 5.40 -11.42 0.54
C THR A 102 3.93 -11.80 0.59
N VAL A 103 3.18 -11.41 -0.44
CA VAL A 103 1.78 -11.77 -0.63
C VAL A 103 1.67 -12.72 -1.82
N THR A 104 1.06 -13.88 -1.60
CA THR A 104 0.83 -14.90 -2.63
C THR A 104 -0.65 -15.20 -2.72
N ASN A 105 -1.20 -15.27 -3.93
CA ASN A 105 -2.59 -15.66 -4.14
C ASN A 105 -2.67 -17.16 -4.48
N LYS A 106 -3.56 -17.91 -3.82
CA LYS A 106 -3.76 -19.35 -4.08
C LYS A 106 -4.37 -19.65 -5.45
N THR A 107 -4.90 -18.63 -6.13
CA THR A 107 -5.46 -18.75 -7.46
C THR A 107 -4.31 -19.00 -8.45
N LYS A 108 -4.27 -20.16 -9.10
CA LYS A 108 -3.13 -20.61 -9.93
C LYS A 108 -2.77 -19.57 -10.99
N GLY A 109 -1.58 -18.96 -10.86
CA GLY A 109 -0.94 -18.18 -11.92
C GLY A 109 -0.39 -16.81 -11.50
N GLU A 110 -0.76 -16.28 -10.34
CA GLU A 110 -0.22 -15.00 -9.87
C GLU A 110 1.14 -15.18 -9.20
N ALA A 111 2.14 -14.41 -9.66
CA ALA A 111 3.45 -14.38 -9.05
C ALA A 111 3.40 -13.74 -7.65
N PRO A 112 4.18 -14.21 -6.67
CA PRO A 112 4.26 -13.57 -5.36
C PRO A 112 4.68 -12.10 -5.48
N ALA A 113 4.01 -11.22 -4.74
CA ALA A 113 4.30 -9.79 -4.70
C ALA A 113 4.96 -9.42 -3.37
N VAL A 114 6.13 -8.77 -3.41
CA VAL A 114 6.86 -8.34 -2.21
C VAL A 114 6.51 -6.90 -1.88
N PHE A 115 5.79 -6.68 -0.78
CA PHE A 115 5.44 -5.37 -0.27
C PHE A 115 6.51 -4.84 0.68
N THR A 116 6.79 -3.55 0.55
CA THR A 116 7.73 -2.84 1.42
C THR A 116 6.94 -2.04 2.46
N ILE A 117 7.30 -2.22 3.73
CA ILE A 117 6.75 -1.48 4.87
C ILE A 117 7.90 -0.72 5.50
N VAL A 118 7.74 0.57 5.74
CA VAL A 118 8.78 1.46 6.27
C VAL A 118 8.31 2.05 7.59
N LYS A 119 9.23 2.20 8.54
CA LYS A 119 8.96 2.87 9.80
C LYS A 119 9.09 4.38 9.61
N GLU A 120 7.97 5.10 9.69
CA GLU A 120 7.92 6.56 9.73
C GLU A 120 7.42 7.01 11.10
N GLU A 121 8.17 7.90 11.77
CA GLU A 121 7.79 8.44 13.09
C GLU A 121 7.52 7.35 14.15
N GLY A 122 8.28 6.25 14.10
CA GLY A 122 8.15 5.12 15.00
C GLY A 122 6.96 4.20 14.72
N LYS A 123 6.23 4.40 13.61
CA LYS A 123 5.09 3.58 13.18
C LYS A 123 5.39 2.92 11.84
N TRP A 124 5.00 1.66 11.68
CA TRP A 124 5.08 0.98 10.40
C TRP A 124 4.04 1.53 9.43
N LYS A 125 4.45 1.71 8.17
CA LYS A 125 3.63 2.26 7.08
C LYS A 125 3.90 1.51 5.79
N VAL A 126 2.87 1.22 5.01
CA VAL A 126 3.01 0.59 3.69
C VAL A 126 3.58 1.62 2.71
N ASP A 127 4.69 1.29 2.04
CA ASP A 127 5.17 2.08 0.92
C ASP A 127 4.42 1.69 -0.34
N PHE A 128 3.35 2.43 -0.61
CA PHE A 128 2.50 2.33 -1.79
C PHE A 128 2.78 3.49 -2.76
N SER A 129 4.00 4.01 -2.77
CA SER A 129 4.39 5.06 -3.72
C SER A 129 4.51 4.51 -5.13
N MET A 130 4.31 5.39 -6.12
CA MET A 130 4.48 5.05 -7.53
C MET A 130 5.86 4.42 -7.83
N LYS A 131 6.91 4.92 -7.18
CA LYS A 131 8.28 4.37 -7.29
C LYS A 131 8.32 2.89 -6.87
N THR A 132 7.68 2.56 -5.75
CA THR A 132 7.68 1.20 -5.22
C THR A 132 6.80 0.27 -6.05
N LEU A 133 5.66 0.74 -6.53
CA LEU A 133 4.82 0.00 -7.47
C LEU A 133 5.54 -0.27 -8.80
N MET A 134 6.24 0.73 -9.36
CA MET A 134 7.05 0.53 -10.57
C MET A 134 8.17 -0.49 -10.35
N LYS A 135 8.88 -0.42 -9.22
CA LYS A 135 9.91 -1.40 -8.86
C LYS A 135 9.34 -2.82 -8.70
N MET A 136 8.13 -2.94 -8.16
CA MET A 136 7.44 -4.24 -8.06
C MET A 136 7.05 -4.76 -9.43
N GLY A 137 6.49 -3.89 -10.29
CA GLY A 137 6.09 -4.22 -11.66
C GLY A 137 7.27 -4.63 -12.55
N THR A 138 8.46 -4.04 -12.37
CA THR A 138 9.66 -4.42 -13.12
C THR A 138 10.34 -5.69 -12.58
N LYS A 139 10.21 -5.99 -11.29
CA LYS A 139 10.72 -7.25 -10.70
C LYS A 139 9.85 -8.46 -11.03
N GLY A 140 8.54 -8.27 -11.19
CA GLY A 140 7.60 -9.31 -11.63
C GLY A 140 7.84 -9.82 -13.06
N SER A 141 8.60 -9.08 -13.88
CA SER A 141 9.00 -9.47 -15.25
C SER A 141 10.35 -10.21 -15.34
N GLY A 142 10.91 -10.69 -14.22
CA GLY A 142 12.14 -11.47 -14.23
C GLY A 142 13.37 -10.64 -14.55
N GLN A 143 13.85 -9.87 -13.56
CA GLN A 143 15.19 -9.31 -13.65
C GLN A 143 15.88 -9.38 -12.29
N GLU A 144 16.70 -10.41 -12.14
CA GLU A 144 17.82 -10.45 -11.19
C GLU A 144 18.83 -9.36 -11.53
N ASP A 145 19.54 -8.91 -10.50
CA ASP A 145 20.59 -7.90 -10.54
C ASP A 145 21.65 -8.22 -11.61
N GLY A 146 21.76 -7.38 -12.64
CA GLY A 146 22.84 -7.50 -13.61
C GLY A 146 22.55 -6.83 -14.95
N ALA A 147 22.99 -5.57 -15.08
CA ALA A 147 23.38 -4.90 -16.33
C ALA A 147 22.75 -5.42 -17.65
N LYS A 148 21.80 -4.64 -18.20
CA LYS A 148 21.93 -3.98 -19.52
C LYS A 148 20.66 -3.18 -19.82
N ASN A 149 20.89 -1.96 -20.26
CA ASN A 149 19.90 -1.05 -20.83
C ASN A 149 19.02 -1.75 -21.87
N GLN A 150 17.75 -2.01 -21.53
CA GLN A 150 16.67 -2.01 -22.50
C GLN A 150 15.53 -1.17 -21.91
N PRO A 151 14.96 -0.23 -22.68
CA PRO A 151 13.79 0.50 -22.23
C PRO A 151 12.64 -0.48 -22.00
N PRO A 152 11.74 -0.20 -21.04
CA PRO A 152 10.56 -1.02 -20.82
C PRO A 152 9.82 -1.12 -22.16
N SER A 153 9.52 -2.34 -22.58
CA SER A 153 8.77 -2.66 -23.79
C SER A 153 7.39 -1.99 -23.73
N MET A 154 7.32 -0.74 -24.20
CA MET A 154 6.08 -0.07 -24.54
C MET A 154 5.56 -0.71 -25.82
N LEU A 155 4.42 -1.40 -25.69
CA LEU A 155 3.55 -1.90 -26.77
C LEU A 155 4.23 -2.88 -27.73
N THR A 156 3.64 -4.07 -27.87
CA THR A 156 4.03 -4.99 -28.96
C THR A 156 3.71 -4.33 -30.31
N PRO A 157 4.39 -4.70 -31.41
CA PRO A 157 4.06 -4.21 -32.75
C PRO A 157 2.57 -4.36 -33.11
N GLU A 158 1.93 -5.43 -32.62
CA GLU A 158 0.49 -5.69 -32.79
C GLU A 158 -0.37 -4.66 -32.03
N GLN A 159 0.05 -4.25 -30.83
CA GLN A 159 -0.66 -3.21 -30.07
C GLN A 159 -0.45 -1.82 -30.67
N MET A 160 0.69 -1.54 -31.29
CA MET A 160 0.88 -0.30 -32.05
C MET A 160 -0.01 -0.23 -33.29
N GLU A 161 -0.17 -1.33 -34.03
CA GLU A 161 -1.07 -1.37 -35.20
C GLU A 161 -2.52 -1.11 -34.79
N THR A 162 -2.94 -1.67 -33.64
CA THR A 162 -4.29 -1.49 -33.10
C THR A 162 -4.56 -0.04 -32.68
N VAL A 163 -3.60 0.59 -31.99
CA VAL A 163 -3.70 2.00 -31.59
C VAL A 163 -3.71 2.92 -32.82
N GLN A 164 -2.89 2.62 -33.84
CA GLN A 164 -2.85 3.38 -35.08
C GLN A 164 -4.19 3.31 -35.83
N LYS A 165 -4.78 2.11 -35.96
CA LYS A 165 -6.10 1.92 -36.58
C LYS A 165 -7.21 2.65 -35.82
N ALA A 166 -7.18 2.62 -34.49
CA ALA A 166 -8.13 3.35 -33.67
C ALA A 166 -7.99 4.87 -33.87
N ALA A 167 -6.75 5.39 -33.90
CA ALA A 167 -6.49 6.82 -34.13
C ALA A 167 -6.94 7.29 -35.53
N ASP A 168 -6.76 6.47 -36.56
CA ASP A 168 -7.17 6.80 -37.93
C ASP A 168 -8.70 6.72 -38.10
N SER A 169 -9.39 5.87 -37.34
CA SER A 169 -10.85 5.80 -37.34
C SER A 169 -11.54 7.02 -36.70
N LEU A 170 -10.83 7.75 -35.82
CA LEU A 170 -11.33 8.97 -35.17
C LEU A 170 -11.11 10.24 -36.01
N LYS A 171 -10.30 10.16 -37.07
CA LYS A 171 -10.00 11.28 -37.99
C LYS A 171 -10.91 11.30 -39.23
N LYS A 172 -11.91 10.42 -39.30
CA LYS A 172 -12.86 10.30 -40.40
C LYS A 172 -14.27 10.62 -39.91
#